data_AF-A0A7W4BMZ3-F1
#
_entry.id   AF-A0A7W4BMZ3-F1
#
_cell.length_a   1.000
_cell.length_b   1.000
_cell.length_c   1.000
_cell.angle_alpha   90.00
_cell.angle_beta   90.00
_cell.angle_gamma   90.00
#
_symmetry.space_group_name_H-M   'P 1'
#
loop_
_entity.id
_entity.type
_entity.pdbx_description
1 polymer ?
#
loop_
_entity_poly.entity_id
_entity_poly.type
_entity_poly.pdbx_seq_one_letter_code
_entity_poly.pdbx_strand_id
1 'polypeptide(L)'
;MKRILTVALVTLLSACSSQIQMPDLSDVLPGQELDRTMYLRGDFNLWDAEKQYEFTQVAPALYQAQVKFSTPGKVYEFKIADMDWSAGYNCGFSEQDPTGQSLTLGQSVKADCNTTYNYFSFTPAIKGSYIVSIDYHNNDQPKVTITKK
;
A
#
# COMPACT_ATOMS: atom_id res chain seq x y z
N MET A 1 26.18 -35.28 -66.11
CA MET A 1 26.83 -33.96 -66.00
C MET A 1 26.31 -33.27 -64.74
N LYS A 2 27.22 -32.83 -63.85
CA LYS A 2 26.96 -32.22 -62.53
C LYS A 2 26.39 -30.80 -62.64
N ARG A 3 25.38 -30.45 -61.82
CA ARG A 3 25.07 -29.11 -61.23
C ARG A 3 24.16 -29.34 -60.00
N ILE A 4 24.60 -29.36 -58.74
CA ILE A 4 25.11 -28.31 -57.82
C ILE A 4 24.02 -27.33 -57.30
N LEU A 5 23.78 -27.41 -55.98
CA LEU A 5 23.24 -26.45 -54.97
C LEU A 5 21.77 -25.95 -55.12
N THR A 6 20.96 -25.76 -54.07
CA THR A 6 21.26 -25.12 -52.77
C THR A 6 20.23 -25.51 -51.69
N VAL A 7 20.70 -25.72 -50.46
CA VAL A 7 19.92 -25.90 -49.22
C VAL A 7 19.43 -24.54 -48.73
N ALA A 8 18.14 -24.39 -48.43
CA ALA A 8 17.61 -23.23 -47.70
C ALA A 8 17.15 -23.70 -46.30
N LEU A 9 18.06 -23.60 -45.34
CA LEU A 9 17.79 -23.82 -43.92
C LEU A 9 17.27 -22.49 -43.34
N VAL A 10 15.98 -22.44 -43.03
CA VAL A 10 15.35 -21.27 -42.40
C VAL A 10 15.69 -21.30 -40.91
N THR A 11 16.67 -20.49 -40.50
CA THR A 11 17.00 -20.27 -39.09
C THR A 11 16.02 -19.26 -38.50
N LEU A 12 15.08 -19.72 -37.67
CA LEU A 12 14.25 -18.87 -36.81
C LEU A 12 15.14 -18.27 -35.72
N LEU A 13 15.57 -17.02 -35.89
CA LEU A 13 16.20 -16.25 -34.83
C LEU A 13 15.11 -15.84 -33.83
N SER A 14 14.98 -16.59 -32.74
CA SER A 14 14.24 -16.15 -31.56
C SER A 14 15.01 -15.00 -30.91
N ALA A 15 14.62 -13.77 -31.19
CA ALA A 15 15.09 -12.61 -30.45
C ALA A 15 14.49 -12.65 -29.04
N CYS A 16 15.28 -13.10 -28.06
CA CYS A 16 14.97 -12.85 -26.65
C CYS A 16 15.17 -11.35 -26.40
N SER A 17 14.10 -10.57 -26.54
CA SER A 17 14.08 -9.19 -26.08
C SER A 17 14.02 -9.18 -24.56
N SER A 18 15.17 -9.19 -23.91
CA SER A 18 15.26 -8.90 -22.49
C SER A 18 14.93 -7.43 -22.29
N GLN A 19 13.69 -7.15 -21.89
CA GLN A 19 13.29 -5.82 -21.50
C GLN A 19 14.04 -5.46 -20.21
N ILE A 20 15.05 -4.60 -20.34
CA ILE A 20 15.74 -4.01 -19.20
C ILE A 20 14.72 -3.08 -18.55
N GLN A 21 14.07 -3.56 -17.50
CA GLN A 21 13.25 -2.75 -16.64
C GLN A 21 14.21 -1.86 -15.84
N MET A 22 14.36 -0.60 -16.27
CA MET A 22 15.08 0.39 -15.50
C MET A 22 14.39 0.53 -14.14
N PRO A 23 15.14 0.64 -13.02
CA PRO A 23 14.55 0.94 -11.72
C PRO A 23 13.78 2.26 -11.83
N ASP A 24 12.58 2.30 -11.27
CA ASP A 24 11.82 3.53 -11.18
C ASP A 24 12.59 4.51 -10.28
N LEU A 25 12.58 5.80 -10.61
CA LEU A 25 13.34 6.80 -9.85
C LEU A 25 12.86 6.88 -8.38
N SER A 26 11.62 6.47 -8.13
CA SER A 26 11.06 6.30 -6.78
C SER A 26 11.83 5.30 -5.91
N ASP A 27 12.50 4.29 -6.50
CA ASP A 27 13.30 3.29 -5.75
C ASP A 27 14.67 3.82 -5.30
N VAL A 28 15.14 4.96 -5.84
CA VAL A 28 16.48 5.52 -5.57
C VAL A 28 16.42 6.78 -4.69
N LEU A 29 15.27 7.45 -4.65
CA LEU A 29 15.06 8.63 -3.79
C LEU A 29 14.80 8.19 -2.34
N PRO A 30 15.27 8.94 -1.34
CA PRO A 30 14.85 8.70 0.04
C PRO A 30 13.32 8.80 0.09
N GLY A 31 12.66 7.74 0.56
CA GLY A 31 11.20 7.67 0.63
C GLY A 31 10.62 8.83 1.43
N GLN A 32 9.39 9.23 1.10
CA GLN A 32 8.80 10.46 1.63
C GLN A 32 8.83 10.50 3.16
N GLU A 33 9.51 11.53 3.69
CA GLU A 33 9.33 11.95 5.06
C GLU A 33 8.05 12.77 5.17
N LEU A 34 7.18 12.38 6.09
CA LEU A 34 5.96 13.12 6.39
C LEU A 34 6.31 14.43 7.10
N ASP A 35 5.81 15.55 6.60
CA ASP A 35 6.01 16.88 7.18
C ASP A 35 5.09 17.19 8.37
N ARG A 36 4.22 16.24 8.71
CA ARG A 36 3.19 16.35 9.75
C ARG A 36 2.85 15.01 10.38
N THR A 37 2.19 15.10 11.52
CA THR A 37 1.71 13.92 12.24
C THR A 37 0.50 13.29 11.54
N MET A 38 0.57 11.98 11.32
CA MET A 38 -0.53 11.17 10.79
C MET A 38 -1.12 10.29 11.89
N TYR A 39 -2.42 10.02 11.80
CA TYR A 39 -3.17 9.24 12.76
C TYR A 39 -3.95 8.13 12.07
N LEU A 40 -4.06 7.00 12.76
CA LEU A 40 -5.02 5.96 12.42
C LEU A 40 -6.37 6.37 13.04
N ARG A 41 -7.36 6.68 12.19
CA ARG A 41 -8.66 7.23 12.60
C ARG A 41 -9.78 6.31 12.11
N GLY A 42 -10.68 5.88 12.97
CA GLY A 42 -11.74 4.94 12.59
C GLY A 42 -12.76 4.65 13.69
N ASP A 43 -13.53 3.58 13.51
CA ASP A 43 -14.63 3.19 14.41
C ASP A 43 -14.21 2.97 15.87
N PHE A 44 -12.94 2.61 16.11
CA PHE A 44 -12.40 2.32 17.43
C PHE A 44 -12.04 3.57 18.24
N ASN A 45 -12.03 4.74 17.61
CA ASN A 45 -11.71 6.01 18.26
C ASN A 45 -12.58 7.17 17.78
N LEU A 46 -13.80 6.85 17.30
CA LEU A 46 -14.78 7.83 16.82
C LEU A 46 -14.21 8.82 15.79
N TRP A 47 -13.23 8.36 14.99
CA TRP A 47 -12.55 9.16 13.98
C TRP A 47 -11.72 10.34 14.51
N ASP A 48 -11.37 10.37 15.80
CA ASP A 48 -10.54 11.44 16.38
C ASP A 48 -9.04 11.25 16.07
N ALA A 49 -8.28 12.35 16.11
CA ALA A 49 -6.81 12.34 15.99
C ALA A 49 -6.17 12.19 17.38
N GLU A 50 -6.14 10.96 17.90
CA GLU A 50 -5.63 10.69 19.25
C GLU A 50 -4.17 10.22 19.26
N LYS A 51 -3.42 10.67 20.27
CA LYS A 51 -1.99 10.36 20.44
C LYS A 51 -1.67 8.85 20.44
N GLN A 52 -2.57 8.02 20.97
CA GLN A 52 -2.38 6.57 21.03
C GLN A 52 -2.43 5.87 19.65
N TYR A 53 -2.96 6.54 18.63
CA TYR A 53 -3.09 6.05 17.26
C TYR A 53 -2.19 6.83 16.28
N GLU A 54 -1.21 7.58 16.80
CA GLU A 54 -0.22 8.29 15.99
C GLU A 54 0.68 7.31 15.25
N PHE A 55 0.92 7.58 13.96
CA PHE A 55 1.89 6.85 13.16
C PHE A 55 3.31 7.26 13.52
N THR A 56 4.18 6.27 13.72
CA THR A 56 5.60 6.45 13.99
C THR A 56 6.43 5.88 12.85
N GLN A 57 7.49 6.57 12.47
CA GLN A 57 8.42 6.06 11.47
C GLN A 57 9.24 4.92 12.07
N VAL A 58 9.22 3.75 11.42
CA VAL A 58 9.95 2.55 11.87
C VAL A 58 11.06 2.12 10.92
N ALA A 59 11.02 2.61 9.68
CA ALA A 59 12.07 2.49 8.67
C ALA A 59 11.91 3.64 7.64
N PRO A 60 12.86 3.86 6.72
CA PRO A 60 12.66 4.82 5.62
C PRO A 60 11.33 4.60 4.92
N ALA A 61 10.55 5.67 4.69
CA ALA A 61 9.21 5.65 4.11
C ALA A 61 8.13 4.77 4.80
N LEU A 62 8.46 4.06 5.89
CA LEU A 62 7.54 3.12 6.54
C LEU A 62 7.10 3.65 7.89
N TYR A 63 5.78 3.85 8.01
CA TYR A 63 5.15 4.35 9.21
C TYR A 63 4.16 3.33 9.77
N GLN A 64 4.09 3.22 11.09
CA GLN A 64 3.22 2.27 11.78
C GLN A 64 2.44 2.89 12.94
N ALA A 65 1.18 2.46 13.08
CA ALA A 65 0.34 2.72 14.23
C ALA A 65 -0.23 1.39 14.77
N GLN A 66 -0.34 1.28 16.09
CA GLN A 66 -0.98 0.13 16.75
C GLN A 66 -2.47 0.41 16.96
N VAL A 67 -3.31 -0.60 16.74
CA VAL A 67 -4.73 -0.57 17.07
C VAL A 67 -5.14 -1.82 17.84
N LYS A 68 -6.13 -1.69 18.72
CA LYS A 68 -6.72 -2.82 19.44
C LYS A 68 -8.17 -3.02 19.00
N PHE A 69 -8.46 -4.18 18.43
CA PHE A 69 -9.83 -4.58 18.12
C PHE A 69 -10.38 -5.49 19.21
N SER A 70 -11.56 -5.13 19.71
CA SER A 70 -12.19 -5.81 20.85
C SER A 70 -13.23 -6.85 20.45
N THR A 71 -13.81 -6.73 19.24
CA THR A 71 -14.94 -7.54 18.79
C THR A 71 -14.56 -8.35 17.55
N PRO A 72 -14.30 -9.66 17.69
CA PRO A 72 -14.11 -10.55 16.54
C PRO A 72 -15.32 -10.51 15.60
N GLY A 73 -15.08 -10.57 14.28
CA GLY A 73 -16.15 -10.59 13.27
C GLY A 73 -16.88 -9.26 13.03
N LYS A 74 -16.63 -8.22 13.84
CA LYS A 74 -17.09 -6.86 13.53
C LYS A 74 -16.26 -6.30 12.37
N VAL A 75 -16.90 -5.65 11.40
CA VAL A 75 -16.22 -4.80 10.42
C VAL A 75 -15.83 -3.49 11.11
N TYR A 76 -14.55 -3.14 11.08
CA TYR A 76 -14.04 -1.84 11.53
C TYR A 76 -13.62 -1.04 10.31
N GLU A 77 -14.15 0.17 10.18
CA GLU A 77 -13.72 1.14 9.17
C GLU A 77 -12.67 2.10 9.72
N PHE A 78 -11.73 2.51 8.87
CA PHE A 78 -10.69 3.46 9.22
C PHE A 78 -10.07 4.18 8.02
N LYS A 79 -9.34 5.25 8.31
CA LYS A 79 -8.45 6.00 7.41
C LYS A 79 -7.12 6.29 8.11
N ILE A 80 -6.15 6.70 7.31
CA ILE A 80 -4.86 7.22 7.79
C ILE A 80 -4.83 8.69 7.40
N ALA A 81 -4.92 9.60 8.37
CA ALA A 81 -5.01 11.02 8.06
C ALA A 81 -4.35 11.91 9.11
N ASP A 82 -3.97 13.11 8.71
CA ASP A 82 -3.60 14.17 9.65
C ASP A 82 -4.84 14.66 10.43
N MET A 83 -4.61 15.57 11.39
CA MET A 83 -5.66 16.09 12.25
C MET A 83 -6.74 16.84 11.46
N ASP A 84 -6.32 17.59 10.43
CA ASP A 84 -7.15 18.51 9.67
C ASP A 84 -7.80 17.89 8.42
N TRP A 85 -7.58 16.59 8.17
CA TRP A 85 -8.04 15.90 6.97
C TRP A 85 -7.52 16.53 5.67
N SER A 86 -6.28 17.04 5.69
CA SER A 86 -5.68 17.80 4.60
C SER A 86 -5.59 16.96 3.32
N ALA A 87 -5.75 17.61 2.17
CA ALA A 87 -5.42 17.01 0.88
C ALA A 87 -3.94 16.57 0.87
N GLY A 88 -3.69 15.37 0.34
CA GLY A 88 -2.37 14.71 0.36
C GLY A 88 -2.07 13.97 1.65
N TYR A 89 -2.87 14.17 2.70
CA TYR A 89 -2.71 13.58 4.03
C TYR A 89 -4.03 12.98 4.52
N ASN A 90 -4.89 12.54 3.60
CA ASN A 90 -6.18 11.93 3.90
C ASN A 90 -6.31 10.61 3.13
N CYS A 91 -5.64 9.59 3.64
CA CYS A 91 -5.43 8.31 2.97
C CYS A 91 -6.57 7.32 3.21
N GLY A 92 -7.11 6.86 2.09
CA GLY A 92 -8.17 5.87 1.96
C GLY A 92 -7.84 4.82 0.91
N PHE A 93 -8.72 3.85 0.70
CA PHE A 93 -8.51 2.87 -0.37
C PHE A 93 -8.53 3.56 -1.73
N SER A 94 -7.70 3.07 -2.65
CA SER A 94 -7.66 3.61 -4.01
C SER A 94 -8.81 3.06 -4.85
N GLU A 95 -9.58 3.92 -5.53
CA GLU A 95 -10.63 3.48 -6.46
C GLU A 95 -10.07 2.81 -7.72
N GLN A 96 -8.76 2.94 -7.97
CA GLN A 96 -8.07 2.19 -9.03
C GLN A 96 -7.93 0.70 -8.66
N ASP A 97 -8.06 0.37 -7.39
CA ASP A 97 -8.11 -1.00 -6.86
C ASP A 97 -9.18 -1.11 -5.75
N PRO A 98 -10.47 -1.18 -6.12
CA PRO A 98 -11.57 -1.24 -5.14
C PRO A 98 -11.52 -2.49 -4.25
N THR A 99 -10.83 -3.55 -4.69
CA THR A 99 -10.65 -4.75 -3.87
C THR A 99 -9.81 -4.46 -2.62
N GLY A 100 -8.99 -3.42 -2.67
CA GLY A 100 -8.21 -2.90 -1.56
C GLY A 100 -9.02 -2.25 -0.44
N GLN A 101 -10.34 -2.07 -0.60
CA GLN A 101 -11.21 -1.56 0.47
C GLN A 101 -11.21 -2.51 1.68
N SER A 102 -11.20 -3.83 1.47
CA SER A 102 -11.20 -4.82 2.55
C SER A 102 -9.82 -5.42 2.74
N LEU A 103 -9.15 -5.02 3.82
CA LEU A 103 -7.80 -5.51 4.08
C LEU A 103 -7.84 -6.97 4.51
N THR A 104 -6.92 -7.73 3.94
CA THR A 104 -6.59 -9.08 4.38
C THR A 104 -5.28 -9.06 5.15
N LEU A 105 -5.20 -9.83 6.25
CA LEU A 105 -4.02 -9.86 7.12
C LEU A 105 -2.74 -10.17 6.31
N GLY A 106 -1.74 -9.29 6.43
CA GLY A 106 -0.44 -9.42 5.77
C GLY A 106 -0.43 -9.09 4.27
N GLN A 107 -1.58 -8.76 3.67
CA GLN A 107 -1.66 -8.33 2.28
C GLN A 107 -1.59 -6.81 2.19
N SER A 108 -0.76 -6.31 1.28
CA SER A 108 -0.66 -4.88 1.00
C SER A 108 -1.70 -4.46 -0.04
N VAL A 109 -2.36 -3.33 0.20
CA VAL A 109 -3.35 -2.71 -0.70
C VAL A 109 -2.91 -1.31 -1.07
N LYS A 110 -3.30 -0.82 -2.25
CA LYS A 110 -3.01 0.56 -2.68
C LYS A 110 -3.88 1.57 -1.94
N ALA A 111 -3.27 2.67 -1.54
CA ALA A 111 -3.95 3.81 -0.95
C ALA A 111 -3.93 5.02 -1.89
N ASP A 112 -4.92 5.89 -1.70
CA ASP A 112 -4.96 7.24 -2.27
C ASP A 112 -5.08 8.24 -1.11
N CYS A 113 -4.12 9.16 -1.00
CA CYS A 113 -4.03 10.16 0.06
C CYS A 113 -4.80 11.47 -0.20
N ASN A 114 -5.58 11.53 -1.28
CA ASN A 114 -6.46 12.63 -1.63
C ASN A 114 -7.94 12.22 -1.61
N THR A 115 -8.34 11.41 -0.63
CA THR A 115 -9.72 10.88 -0.56
C THR A 115 -10.54 11.53 0.53
N THR A 116 -11.87 11.58 0.37
CA THR A 116 -12.78 12.03 1.44
C THR A 116 -13.43 10.84 2.15
N TYR A 117 -14.15 9.98 1.41
CA TYR A 117 -15.02 8.94 1.98
C TYR A 117 -14.53 7.51 1.78
N ASN A 118 -13.30 7.35 1.27
CA ASN A 118 -12.76 6.04 0.91
C ASN A 118 -12.21 5.35 2.16
N TYR A 119 -13.07 4.70 2.93
CA TYR A 119 -12.68 4.01 4.16
C TYR A 119 -12.08 2.63 3.86
N PHE A 120 -10.91 2.35 4.44
CA PHE A 120 -10.47 0.97 4.57
C PHE A 120 -11.37 0.23 5.55
N SER A 121 -11.47 -1.08 5.39
CA SER A 121 -12.20 -1.96 6.30
C SER A 121 -11.34 -3.15 6.70
N PHE A 122 -11.50 -3.60 7.94
CA PHE A 122 -10.89 -4.84 8.43
C PHE A 122 -11.82 -5.57 9.39
N THR A 123 -11.89 -6.89 9.24
CA THR A 123 -12.69 -7.78 10.09
C THR A 123 -11.75 -8.70 10.87
N PRO A 124 -11.40 -8.39 12.13
CA PRO A 124 -10.52 -9.23 12.93
C PRO A 124 -11.18 -10.58 13.22
N ALA A 125 -10.51 -11.67 12.88
CA ALA A 125 -10.94 -13.01 13.28
C ALA A 125 -10.81 -13.26 14.79
N ILE A 126 -9.89 -12.54 15.45
CA ILE A 126 -9.62 -12.63 16.88
C ILE A 126 -9.46 -11.24 17.50
N LYS A 127 -9.89 -11.07 18.75
CA LYS A 127 -9.61 -9.84 19.50
C LYS A 127 -8.10 -9.72 19.75
N GLY A 128 -7.57 -8.51 19.74
CA GLY A 128 -6.14 -8.30 19.98
C GLY A 128 -5.60 -7.01 19.41
N SER A 129 -4.28 -6.88 19.49
CA SER A 129 -3.55 -5.77 18.90
C SER A 129 -3.06 -6.12 17.50
N TYR A 130 -3.15 -5.13 16.63
CA TYR A 130 -2.74 -5.17 15.25
C TYR A 130 -1.87 -3.95 14.95
N ILE A 131 -1.08 -4.06 13.89
CA ILE A 131 -0.25 -2.96 13.38
C ILE A 131 -0.80 -2.61 12.00
N VAL A 132 -1.19 -1.35 11.82
CA VAL A 132 -1.44 -0.79 10.51
C VAL A 132 -0.15 -0.10 10.06
N SER A 133 0.32 -0.45 8.88
CA SER A 133 1.49 0.15 8.24
C SER A 133 1.05 0.93 7.02
N ILE A 134 1.68 2.08 6.77
CA ILE A 134 1.66 2.77 5.48
C ILE A 134 3.09 2.93 4.98
N ASP A 135 3.29 2.53 3.73
CA ASP A 135 4.57 2.51 3.04
C ASP A 135 4.55 3.52 1.89
N TYR A 136 5.43 4.51 1.95
CA TYR A 136 5.60 5.59 0.97
C TYR A 136 6.87 5.40 0.11
N HIS A 137 7.37 4.19 -0.13
CA HIS A 137 8.48 4.02 -1.09
C HIS A 137 8.05 4.44 -2.51
N ASN A 138 6.78 4.22 -2.86
CA ASN A 138 6.15 4.85 -4.02
C ASN A 138 5.16 5.92 -3.55
N ASN A 139 5.57 7.19 -3.59
CA ASN A 139 4.78 8.32 -3.08
C ASN A 139 3.44 8.50 -3.79
N ASP A 140 3.35 8.14 -5.07
CA ASP A 140 2.12 8.26 -5.86
C ASP A 140 1.14 7.12 -5.58
N GLN A 141 1.63 6.00 -5.06
CA GLN A 141 0.85 4.79 -4.76
C GLN A 141 1.29 4.18 -3.43
N PRO A 142 1.07 4.87 -2.30
CA PRO A 142 1.41 4.34 -0.99
C PRO A 142 0.64 3.04 -0.74
N LYS A 143 1.26 2.14 0.03
CA LYS A 143 0.68 0.82 0.33
C LYS A 143 0.32 0.72 1.80
N VAL A 144 -0.89 0.23 2.07
CA VAL A 144 -1.36 -0.02 3.43
C VAL A 144 -1.38 -1.52 3.68
N THR A 145 -0.92 -1.93 4.86
CA THR A 145 -0.99 -3.33 5.31
C THR A 145 -1.47 -3.38 6.74
N ILE A 146 -2.20 -4.45 7.09
CA ILE A 146 -2.54 -4.76 8.47
C ILE A 146 -1.93 -6.11 8.87
N THR A 147 -1.22 -6.13 9.99
CA THR A 147 -0.61 -7.35 10.56
C THR A 147 -1.01 -7.52 12.01
N LYS A 148 -0.84 -8.73 12.54
CA LYS A 148 -1.00 -8.99 13.97
C LYS A 148 0.26 -8.51 14.69
N LYS A 149 0.09 -7.85 15.84
CA LYS A 149 1.23 -7.50 16.72
C LYS A 149 1.77 -8.73 17.43
#